data_AF-A0A532VE34-F1
#
_entry.id   AF-A0A532VE34-F1
#
_cell.length_a   1.000
_cell.length_b   1.000
_cell.length_c   1.000
_cell.angle_alpha   90.00
_cell.angle_beta   90.00
_cell.angle_gamma   90.00
#
_symmetry.space_group_name_H-M   'P 1'
#
loop_
_entity.id
_entity.type
_entity.pdbx_description
1 polymer ?
#
loop_
_entity_poly.entity_id
_entity_poly.type
_entity_poly.pdbx_seq_one_letter_code
_entity_poly.pdbx_strand_id
1 'polypeptide(L)'
;MNKLQDKETKEKAKTIKILYRVELKEGESATEKCVGCSLCEMACSLYHHRECNPSLSGIKVIKKECEWINGSSSKIFQLKICTQCGFCIQFCPVGAIRIAVETGAVVIDDKKCSGCLKCIRACLFDALWYNKREDKIIMVKCDLCDGSSDGPKCIGWCPKGVLTLRKIK
;
A
#
# COMPACT_ATOMS: atom_id res chain seq x y z
N MET A 1 4.98 -6.44 -38.13
CA MET A 1 4.96 -6.38 -36.65
C MET A 1 3.60 -6.86 -36.17
N ASN A 2 3.58 -7.85 -35.29
CA ASN A 2 2.62 -8.93 -35.27
C ASN A 2 1.26 -8.56 -34.61
N LYS A 3 0.22 -8.33 -35.42
CA LYS A 3 -1.16 -8.02 -35.00
C LYS A 3 -1.79 -9.09 -34.07
N LEU A 4 -1.20 -10.29 -33.98
CA LEU A 4 -1.64 -11.38 -33.09
C LEU A 4 -1.20 -11.16 -31.64
N GLN A 5 0.02 -10.67 -31.39
CA GLN A 5 0.50 -10.36 -30.03
C GLN A 5 -0.25 -9.16 -29.43
N ASP A 6 -0.64 -8.20 -30.26
CA ASP A 6 -1.50 -7.07 -29.86
C ASP A 6 -2.92 -7.51 -29.47
N LYS A 7 -3.47 -8.57 -30.08
CA LYS A 7 -4.80 -9.10 -29.75
C LYS A 7 -4.77 -9.88 -28.43
N GLU A 8 -3.81 -10.79 -28.23
CA GLU A 8 -3.64 -11.52 -26.96
C GLU A 8 -3.40 -10.58 -25.77
N THR A 9 -2.61 -9.50 -25.98
CA THR A 9 -2.34 -8.50 -24.94
C THR A 9 -3.60 -7.67 -24.60
N LYS A 10 -4.42 -7.34 -25.61
CA LYS A 10 -5.71 -6.64 -25.42
C LYS A 10 -6.79 -7.54 -24.80
N GLU A 11 -6.74 -8.84 -25.05
CA GLU A 11 -7.70 -9.82 -24.54
C GLU A 11 -7.37 -10.20 -23.09
N LYS A 12 -6.09 -10.36 -22.73
CA LYS A 12 -5.64 -10.45 -21.33
C LYS A 12 -5.98 -9.18 -20.53
N ALA A 13 -5.97 -8.00 -21.17
CA ALA A 13 -6.32 -6.74 -20.51
C ALA A 13 -7.80 -6.62 -20.09
N LYS A 14 -8.72 -7.34 -20.77
CA LYS A 14 -10.16 -7.29 -20.47
C LYS A 14 -10.58 -8.03 -19.19
N THR A 15 -9.68 -8.78 -18.56
CA THR A 15 -9.99 -9.59 -17.38
C THR A 15 -9.01 -9.36 -16.22
N ILE A 16 -8.26 -8.25 -16.23
CA ILE A 16 -7.34 -7.91 -15.14
C ILE A 16 -8.17 -7.51 -13.91
N LYS A 17 -8.11 -8.32 -12.87
CA LYS A 17 -8.78 -8.07 -11.59
C LYS A 17 -7.77 -7.80 -10.50
N ILE A 18 -8.17 -6.98 -9.53
CA ILE A 18 -7.42 -6.85 -8.28
C ILE A 18 -7.58 -8.15 -7.51
N LEU A 19 -6.47 -8.75 -7.10
CA LEU A 19 -6.49 -10.11 -6.54
C LEU A 19 -6.30 -10.14 -5.03
N TYR A 20 -5.49 -9.24 -4.48
CA TYR A 20 -5.05 -9.33 -3.09
C TYR A 20 -5.02 -7.98 -2.41
N ARG A 21 -5.06 -8.00 -1.07
CA ARG A 21 -4.74 -6.84 -0.22
C ARG A 21 -4.08 -7.30 1.07
N VAL A 22 -3.25 -6.43 1.65
CA VAL A 22 -2.82 -6.57 3.04
C VAL A 22 -3.94 -6.04 3.93
N GLU A 23 -4.23 -6.75 5.02
CA GLU A 23 -5.20 -6.33 6.03
C GLU A 23 -4.84 -6.87 7.40
N LEU A 24 -5.61 -6.51 8.42
CA LEU A 24 -5.51 -7.09 9.75
C LEU A 24 -6.07 -8.52 9.75
N LYS A 25 -5.46 -9.41 10.53
CA LYS A 25 -6.02 -10.76 10.74
C LYS A 25 -7.40 -10.68 11.40
N GLU A 26 -8.32 -11.54 10.97
CA GLU A 26 -9.66 -11.64 11.58
C GLU A 26 -9.57 -11.90 13.09
N GLY A 27 -10.37 -11.18 13.87
CA GLY A 27 -10.34 -11.24 15.33
C GLY A 27 -9.17 -10.50 15.99
N GLU A 28 -8.28 -9.88 15.21
CA GLU A 28 -7.22 -9.03 15.73
C GLU A 28 -7.51 -7.57 15.41
N SER A 29 -7.91 -6.80 16.42
CA SER A 29 -7.87 -5.35 16.28
C SER A 29 -6.41 -4.88 16.38
N ALA A 30 -5.97 -4.06 15.42
CA ALA A 30 -4.71 -3.33 15.54
C ALA A 30 -4.62 -2.59 16.89
N THR A 31 -5.77 -2.20 17.44
CA THR A 31 -5.83 -1.46 18.71
C THR A 31 -5.37 -2.27 19.93
N GLU A 32 -5.40 -3.60 19.87
CA GLU A 32 -5.07 -4.47 21.02
C GLU A 32 -3.72 -5.16 20.87
N LYS A 33 -3.38 -5.64 19.66
CA LYS A 33 -2.16 -6.43 19.44
C LYS A 33 -1.01 -5.64 18.81
N CYS A 34 -1.28 -4.57 18.08
CA CYS A 34 -0.21 -3.75 17.52
C CYS A 34 0.44 -2.95 18.65
N VAL A 35 1.75 -3.13 18.84
CA VAL A 35 2.54 -2.41 19.86
C VAL A 35 3.21 -1.14 19.31
N GLY A 36 2.93 -0.79 18.06
CA GLY A 36 3.47 0.44 17.45
C GLY A 36 4.97 0.42 17.13
N CYS A 37 5.58 -0.76 16.97
CA CYS A 37 7.03 -0.90 16.75
C CYS A 37 7.57 -0.37 15.41
N SER A 38 6.71 0.03 14.46
CA SER A 38 7.07 0.53 13.12
C SER A 38 7.96 -0.39 12.26
N LEU A 39 8.17 -1.65 12.63
CA LEU A 39 8.92 -2.62 11.82
C LEU A 39 8.31 -2.84 10.44
N CYS A 40 6.99 -2.81 10.32
CA CYS A 40 6.32 -2.91 9.02
C CYS A 40 6.62 -1.72 8.09
N GLU A 41 6.86 -0.53 8.66
CA GLU A 41 7.21 0.67 7.89
C GLU A 41 8.68 0.61 7.43
N MET A 42 9.58 0.23 8.34
CA MET A 42 11.00 0.04 8.03
C MET A 42 11.20 -1.08 7.00
N ALA A 43 10.53 -2.22 7.16
CA ALA A 43 10.62 -3.33 6.21
C ALA A 43 10.18 -2.93 4.80
N CYS A 44 9.10 -2.15 4.70
CA CYS A 44 8.58 -1.68 3.42
C CYS A 44 9.55 -0.70 2.74
N SER A 45 9.99 0.33 3.46
CA SER A 45 10.94 1.31 2.94
C SER A 45 12.30 0.69 2.59
N LEU A 46 12.78 -0.26 3.39
CA LEU A 46 14.02 -0.97 3.11
C LEU A 46 13.92 -1.84 1.85
N TYR A 47 12.78 -2.49 1.63
CA TYR A 47 12.55 -3.32 0.45
C TYR A 47 12.48 -2.48 -0.84
N HIS A 48 11.68 -1.41 -0.86
CA HIS A 48 11.43 -0.61 -2.06
C HIS A 48 12.49 0.46 -2.33
N HIS A 49 13.09 1.02 -1.28
CA HIS A 49 13.95 2.20 -1.38
C HIS A 49 15.36 1.99 -0.82
N ARG A 50 15.66 0.82 -0.23
CA ARG A 50 16.94 0.53 0.45
C ARG A 50 17.25 1.52 1.58
N GLU A 51 16.20 2.09 2.18
CA GLU A 51 16.29 3.09 3.23
C GLU A 51 15.41 2.70 4.41
N CYS A 52 15.91 2.87 5.64
CA CYS A 52 15.09 2.77 6.85
C CYS A 52 14.34 4.08 7.08
N ASN A 53 13.37 4.39 6.22
CA ASN A 53 12.67 5.67 6.23
C ASN A 53 11.14 5.46 6.21
N PRO A 54 10.45 5.58 7.37
CA PRO A 54 9.01 5.37 7.43
C PRO A 54 8.20 6.22 6.45
N SER A 55 8.67 7.41 6.06
CA SER A 55 7.99 8.28 5.09
C SER A 55 7.95 7.72 3.66
N LEU A 56 8.79 6.72 3.37
CA LEU A 56 8.81 5.97 2.11
C LEU A 56 8.11 4.61 2.19
N SER A 57 7.63 4.21 3.37
CA SER A 57 6.82 2.99 3.51
C SER A 57 5.48 3.16 2.80
N GLY A 58 4.89 2.10 2.24
CA GLY A 58 3.51 2.03 1.73
C GLY A 58 2.44 1.58 2.76
N ILE A 59 2.83 1.41 4.03
CA ILE A 59 1.98 1.20 5.20
C ILE A 59 2.34 2.21 6.29
N LYS A 60 1.37 2.69 7.10
CA LYS A 60 1.66 3.57 8.24
C LYS A 60 1.15 3.04 9.57
N VAL A 61 1.92 3.26 10.62
CA VAL A 61 1.53 3.10 12.03
C VAL A 61 1.17 4.47 12.58
N ILE A 62 -0.08 4.65 12.98
CA ILE A 62 -0.61 5.89 13.56
C ILE A 62 -0.88 5.64 15.03
N LYS A 63 -0.19 6.39 15.90
CA LYS A 63 -0.54 6.45 17.32
C LYS A 63 -1.83 7.28 17.44
N LYS A 64 -2.87 6.66 17.98
CA LYS A 64 -4.07 7.36 18.43
C LYS A 64 -3.99 7.58 19.93
N GLU A 65 -4.20 8.82 20.32
CA GLU A 65 -4.39 9.16 21.71
C GLU A 65 -5.86 8.92 22.02
N CYS A 66 -6.13 8.00 22.94
CA CYS A 66 -7.46 7.87 23.47
C CYS A 66 -7.70 9.05 24.41
N GLU A 67 -8.88 9.64 24.33
CA GLU A 67 -9.31 10.63 25.30
C GLU A 67 -9.17 10.07 26.72
N TRP A 68 -8.89 10.97 27.66
CA TRP A 68 -8.69 10.71 29.08
C TRP A 68 -10.01 10.22 29.73
N ILE A 69 -10.38 8.97 29.49
CA ILE A 69 -11.49 8.32 30.19
C ILE A 69 -10.89 7.70 31.46
N ASN A 70 -11.32 8.20 32.63
CA ASN A 70 -10.95 7.68 33.95
C ASN A 70 -9.44 7.71 34.31
N GLY A 71 -8.70 8.73 33.86
CA GLY A 71 -7.32 8.95 34.33
C GLY A 71 -6.26 7.98 33.78
N SER A 72 -6.61 7.15 32.80
CA SER A 72 -5.68 6.22 32.15
C SER A 72 -5.65 6.45 30.63
N SER A 73 -4.49 6.80 30.10
CA SER A 73 -4.27 6.90 28.65
C SER A 73 -3.84 5.55 28.08
N SER A 74 -4.74 4.84 27.39
CA SER A 74 -4.35 3.68 26.59
C SER A 74 -3.72 4.15 25.28
N LYS A 75 -2.49 3.69 24.98
CA LYS A 75 -1.86 3.92 23.68
C LYS A 75 -2.47 2.95 22.67
N ILE A 76 -3.33 3.45 21.78
CA ILE A 76 -3.91 2.67 20.70
C ILE A 76 -3.15 2.95 19.41
N PHE A 77 -2.87 1.90 18.64
CA PHE A 77 -2.25 2.04 17.32
C PHE A 77 -3.22 1.64 16.23
N GLN A 78 -3.30 2.47 15.19
CA GLN A 78 -4.03 2.18 13.96
C GLN A 78 -3.05 2.01 12.81
N LEU A 79 -3.33 1.06 11.92
CA LEU A 79 -2.57 0.91 10.67
C LEU A 79 -3.34 1.56 9.52
N LYS A 80 -2.69 2.43 8.73
CA LYS A 80 -3.19 2.85 7.41
C LYS A 80 -2.65 1.90 6.35
N ILE A 81 -3.54 1.14 5.72
CA ILE A 81 -3.19 0.08 4.76
C ILE A 81 -3.99 0.30 3.48
N CYS A 82 -3.32 0.18 2.33
CA CYS A 82 -4.00 0.27 1.04
C CYS A 82 -4.93 -0.93 0.84
N THR A 83 -6.21 -0.66 0.61
CA THR A 83 -7.24 -1.67 0.34
C THR A 83 -7.15 -2.26 -1.06
N GLN A 84 -6.25 -1.74 -1.91
CA GLN A 84 -6.11 -2.08 -3.33
C GLN A 84 -7.38 -1.85 -4.17
N CYS A 85 -8.36 -1.06 -3.70
CA CYS A 85 -9.67 -0.89 -4.36
C CYS A 85 -9.62 -0.29 -5.78
N GLY A 86 -8.49 0.26 -6.23
CA GLY A 86 -8.33 0.82 -7.57
C GLY A 86 -8.98 2.18 -7.80
N PHE A 87 -9.74 2.73 -6.84
CA PHE A 87 -10.47 3.99 -7.03
C PHE A 87 -9.57 5.16 -7.47
N CYS A 88 -8.31 5.18 -7.03
CA CYS A 88 -7.31 6.18 -7.41
C CYS A 88 -6.91 6.16 -8.90
N ILE A 89 -7.16 5.07 -9.63
CA ILE A 89 -6.80 4.91 -11.05
C ILE A 89 -7.46 6.00 -11.90
N GLN A 90 -8.77 6.21 -11.72
CA GLN A 90 -9.55 7.16 -12.52
C GLN A 90 -9.14 8.64 -12.30
N PHE A 91 -8.44 8.93 -11.20
CA PHE A 91 -8.00 10.30 -10.86
C PHE A 91 -6.59 10.63 -11.36
N CYS A 92 -5.88 9.67 -11.97
CA CYS A 92 -4.54 9.90 -12.51
C CYS A 92 -4.62 10.49 -13.93
N PRO A 93 -4.31 11.79 -14.14
CA PRO A 93 -4.47 12.43 -15.44
C PRO A 93 -3.48 11.94 -16.50
N VAL A 94 -2.36 11.37 -16.07
CA VAL A 94 -1.28 10.85 -16.91
C VAL A 94 -1.31 9.32 -17.03
N GLY A 95 -2.31 8.65 -16.45
CA GLY A 95 -2.44 7.20 -16.51
C GLY A 95 -1.27 6.43 -15.87
N ALA A 96 -0.62 7.00 -14.86
CA ALA A 96 0.50 6.36 -14.15
C ALA A 96 0.04 5.26 -13.18
N ILE A 97 -1.22 5.24 -12.76
CA ILE A 97 -1.75 4.22 -11.85
C ILE A 97 -2.47 3.15 -12.65
N ARG A 98 -2.09 1.88 -12.47
CA ARG A 98 -2.65 0.73 -13.19
C ARG A 98 -2.75 -0.50 -12.31
N ILE A 99 -3.47 -1.52 -12.76
CA ILE A 99 -3.38 -2.86 -12.17
C ILE A 99 -2.22 -3.59 -12.86
N ALA A 100 -1.29 -4.11 -12.07
CA ALA A 100 -0.21 -4.99 -12.52
C ALA A 100 -0.81 -6.34 -12.92
N VAL A 101 -0.51 -6.82 -14.13
CA VAL A 101 -1.09 -8.05 -14.69
C VAL A 101 -0.55 -9.26 -13.94
N GLU A 102 0.74 -9.20 -13.64
CA GLU A 102 1.55 -10.18 -12.95
C GLU A 102 1.08 -10.47 -11.52
N THR A 103 0.64 -9.44 -10.79
CA THR A 103 0.35 -9.54 -9.34
C THR A 103 -1.11 -9.25 -9.00
N GLY A 104 -1.86 -8.62 -9.90
CA GLY A 104 -3.17 -8.05 -9.59
C GLY A 104 -3.10 -6.89 -8.58
N ALA A 105 -1.92 -6.33 -8.30
CA ALA A 105 -1.77 -5.18 -7.42
C ALA A 105 -2.08 -3.87 -8.16
N VAL A 106 -2.67 -2.89 -7.48
CA VAL A 106 -2.71 -1.52 -8.02
C VAL A 106 -1.36 -0.89 -7.77
N VAL A 107 -0.69 -0.40 -8.81
CA VAL A 107 0.69 0.11 -8.75
C VAL A 107 0.80 1.50 -9.38
N ILE A 108 1.83 2.24 -9.01
CA ILE A 108 2.18 3.54 -9.60
C ILE A 108 3.42 3.35 -10.47
N ASP A 109 3.35 3.79 -11.73
CA ASP A 109 4.51 3.89 -12.62
C ASP A 109 5.24 5.21 -12.35
N ASP A 110 6.34 5.14 -11.61
CA ASP A 110 7.15 6.29 -11.21
C ASP A 110 7.81 7.04 -12.39
N LYS A 111 7.91 6.41 -13.57
CA LYS A 111 8.42 7.07 -14.78
C LYS A 111 7.36 7.94 -15.44
N LYS A 112 6.08 7.59 -15.28
CA LYS A 112 4.94 8.36 -15.82
C LYS A 112 4.37 9.35 -14.81
N CYS A 113 4.56 9.10 -13.53
CA CYS A 113 3.95 9.89 -12.46
C CYS A 113 4.49 11.32 -12.44
N SER A 114 3.60 12.30 -12.58
CA SER A 114 3.95 13.73 -12.53
C SER A 114 3.98 14.32 -11.12
N GLY A 115 3.66 13.54 -10.08
CA GLY A 115 3.60 14.03 -8.70
C GLY A 115 2.44 14.98 -8.40
N CYS A 116 1.37 15.01 -9.20
CA CYS A 116 0.25 15.98 -9.05
C CYS A 116 -0.66 15.79 -7.81
N LEU A 117 -0.42 14.76 -7.00
CA LEU A 117 -1.12 14.46 -5.73
C LEU A 117 -2.65 14.24 -5.81
N LYS A 118 -3.24 14.14 -7.01
CA LYS A 118 -4.70 13.92 -7.16
C LYS A 118 -5.15 12.58 -6.59
N CYS A 119 -4.34 11.53 -6.76
CA CYS A 119 -4.63 10.20 -6.22
C CYS A 119 -4.63 10.13 -4.69
N ILE A 120 -3.82 10.94 -4.01
CA ILE A 120 -3.85 11.07 -2.54
C ILE A 120 -5.18 11.65 -2.10
N ARG A 121 -5.58 12.79 -2.70
CA ARG A 121 -6.85 13.47 -2.39
C ARG A 121 -8.08 12.61 -2.67
N ALA A 122 -8.00 11.71 -3.65
CA ALA A 122 -9.08 10.80 -3.99
C ALA A 122 -9.14 9.55 -3.09
N CYS A 123 -8.14 9.29 -2.25
CA CYS A 123 -8.09 8.06 -1.46
C CYS A 123 -8.98 8.16 -0.22
N LEU A 124 -10.14 7.49 -0.24
CA LEU A 124 -11.07 7.42 0.90
C LEU A 124 -10.50 6.72 2.16
N PHE A 125 -9.36 6.04 2.02
CA PHE A 125 -8.73 5.27 3.10
C PHE A 125 -7.43 5.92 3.62
N ASP A 126 -7.07 7.11 3.12
CA ASP A 126 -5.80 7.79 3.42
C ASP A 126 -4.56 6.89 3.28
N ALA A 127 -4.60 5.97 2.33
CA ALA A 127 -3.59 4.92 2.18
C ALA A 127 -2.50 5.24 1.13
N LEU A 128 -2.47 6.49 0.66
CA LEU A 128 -1.47 7.00 -0.27
C LEU A 128 -0.87 8.28 0.33
N TRP A 129 0.43 8.47 0.16
CA TRP A 129 1.15 9.68 0.56
C TRP A 129 2.28 9.96 -0.42
N TYR A 130 3.10 10.96 -0.11
CA TYR A 130 4.29 11.27 -0.87
C TYR A 130 5.46 11.55 0.05
N ASN A 131 6.65 11.36 -0.47
CA ASN A 131 7.90 11.84 0.10
C ASN A 131 8.50 12.87 -0.86
N LYS A 132 8.85 14.06 -0.35
CA LYS A 132 9.49 15.10 -1.14
C LYS A 132 11.00 14.98 -0.99
N ARG A 133 11.69 14.77 -2.11
CA ARG A 133 13.15 14.97 -2.24
C ARG A 133 13.40 16.30 -2.96
N GLU A 134 14.66 16.72 -3.03
CA GLU A 134 15.04 18.05 -3.53
C GLU A 134 14.50 18.34 -4.94
N ASP A 135 14.51 17.35 -5.83
CA ASP A 135 14.16 17.46 -7.24
C ASP A 135 12.88 16.72 -7.62
N LYS A 136 12.36 15.85 -6.73
CA LYS A 136 11.28 14.91 -7.09
C LYS A 136 10.30 14.64 -5.95
N ILE A 137 9.03 14.54 -6.32
CA ILE A 137 7.99 13.95 -5.48
C ILE A 137 7.95 12.45 -5.74
N ILE A 138 8.23 11.65 -4.72
CA ILE A 138 8.06 10.20 -4.74
C ILE A 138 6.66 9.90 -4.20
N MET A 139 5.80 9.36 -5.07
CA MET A 139 4.50 8.89 -4.66
C MET A 139 4.65 7.54 -3.96
N VAL A 140 4.00 7.39 -2.81
CA VAL A 140 4.14 6.20 -2.00
C VAL A 140 2.78 5.52 -1.86
N LYS A 141 2.74 4.26 -2.25
CA LYS A 141 1.56 3.40 -2.24
C LYS A 141 2.04 1.95 -2.09
N CYS A 142 1.33 1.16 -1.29
CA CYS A 142 1.53 -0.28 -1.27
C CYS A 142 1.20 -0.88 -2.64
N ASP A 143 2.15 -1.65 -3.18
CA ASP A 143 2.11 -2.41 -4.44
C ASP A 143 2.12 -3.94 -4.20
N LEU A 144 1.94 -4.35 -2.94
CA LEU A 144 2.05 -5.74 -2.48
C LEU A 144 3.45 -6.34 -2.67
N CYS A 145 4.50 -5.51 -2.58
CA CYS A 145 5.90 -5.91 -2.72
C CYS A 145 6.16 -6.66 -4.03
N ASP A 146 5.55 -6.19 -5.13
CA ASP A 146 5.67 -6.77 -6.48
C ASP A 146 5.31 -8.26 -6.55
N GLY A 147 4.51 -8.77 -5.60
CA GLY A 147 4.19 -10.19 -5.52
C GLY A 147 5.39 -11.09 -5.16
N SER A 148 6.35 -10.55 -4.41
CA SER A 148 7.47 -11.29 -3.80
C SER A 148 7.06 -12.69 -3.33
N SER A 149 7.91 -13.70 -3.60
CA SER A 149 7.68 -15.11 -3.23
C SER A 149 7.38 -15.32 -1.75
N ASP A 150 8.03 -14.56 -0.88
CA ASP A 150 7.85 -14.63 0.58
C ASP A 150 6.69 -13.74 1.08
N GLY A 151 5.91 -13.18 0.14
CA GLY A 151 4.85 -12.22 0.42
C GLY A 151 5.33 -10.80 0.78
N PRO A 152 4.37 -9.91 1.14
CA PRO A 152 4.67 -8.55 1.56
C PRO A 152 5.56 -8.48 2.79
N LYS A 153 6.64 -7.70 2.74
CA LYS A 153 7.65 -7.64 3.81
C LYS A 153 7.08 -7.11 5.13
N CYS A 154 6.07 -6.26 5.08
CA CYS A 154 5.36 -5.78 6.27
C CYS A 154 4.66 -6.89 7.07
N ILE A 155 4.21 -7.97 6.40
CA ILE A 155 3.65 -9.16 7.07
C ILE A 155 4.77 -9.95 7.74
N GLY A 156 5.83 -10.28 6.99
CA GLY A 156 6.92 -11.12 7.49
C GLY A 156 7.69 -10.50 8.66
N TRP A 157 7.82 -9.17 8.69
CA TRP A 157 8.55 -8.46 9.76
C TRP A 157 7.69 -8.12 10.97
N CYS A 158 6.40 -8.43 10.98
CA CYS A 158 5.54 -8.12 12.12
C CYS A 158 5.73 -9.15 13.25
N PRO A 159 6.37 -8.81 14.38
CA PRO A 159 6.61 -9.77 15.47
C PRO A 159 5.31 -10.19 16.19
N LYS A 160 4.27 -9.36 16.09
CA LYS A 160 2.93 -9.66 16.63
C LYS A 160 2.03 -10.37 15.63
N GLY A 161 2.48 -10.50 14.38
CA GLY A 161 1.76 -11.24 13.35
C GLY A 161 0.38 -10.68 13.01
N VAL A 162 0.14 -9.38 13.20
CA VAL A 162 -1.22 -8.78 13.08
C VAL A 162 -1.69 -8.55 11.65
N LEU A 163 -0.79 -8.70 10.68
CA LEU A 163 -1.07 -8.48 9.26
C LEU A 163 -1.22 -9.81 8.53
N THR A 164 -2.09 -9.84 7.52
CA THR A 164 -2.27 -10.98 6.61
C THR A 164 -2.49 -10.52 5.18
N LEU A 165 -2.23 -11.41 4.23
CA LEU A 165 -2.54 -11.22 2.82
C LEU A 165 -3.88 -11.92 2.53
N ARG A 166 -4.89 -11.14 2.16
CA ARG A 166 -6.22 -11.67 1.82
C ARG A 166 -6.47 -11.60 0.32
N LYS A 167 -7.04 -12.67 -0.24
CA LYS A 167 -7.56 -12.71 -1.60
C LYS A 167 -8.91 -11.99 -1.66
N ILE A 168 -9.07 -11.06 -2.59
CA ILE A 168 -10.33 -10.36 -2.85
C ILE A 168 -11.19 -11.26 -3.72
N LYS A 169 -12.42 -11.56 -3.26
CA LYS A 169 -13.40 -12.35 -4.01
C LYS A 169 -14.11 -11.50 -5.06
#